data_AF-A0A1U7I395-F1
#
_entry.id   AF-A0A1U7I395-F1
#
_cell.length_a   1.000
_cell.length_b   1.000
_cell.length_c   1.000
_cell.angle_alpha   90.00
_cell.angle_beta   90.00
_cell.angle_gamma   90.00
#
_symmetry.space_group_name_H-M   'P 1'
#
loop_
_entity.id
_entity.type
_entity.pdbx_description
1 polymer ?
#
loop_
_entity_poly.entity_id
_entity_poly.type
_entity_poly.pdbx_seq_one_letter_code
_entity_poly.pdbx_strand_id
1 'polypeptide(L)'
;MNSTQAVESLRMMKLEIDALVAEDSQLQQLLSWIKLKSLSVRSDDKPAKVRAFYLAVVSLLGLPLVRNFDPNRASAKARQFATSFNRVREVALDLGFNLNPNTDPAYVLVSILAQDIDPQLKQTVQQLIAELPDPKEEREKFETWRQTNGLEWVAKLTDVLGIDFQLSDKQRELLKRYYSDNKLLLEYLNSVSNLTPTLRAEIEEGLFLPID
;
A
#
# COMPACT_ATOMS: atom_id res chain seq x y z
N MET A 1 2.29 -30.86 -13.74
CA MET A 1 3.35 -29.99 -14.32
C MET A 1 4.70 -30.57 -13.96
N ASN A 2 5.60 -30.73 -14.94
CA ASN A 2 7.02 -30.98 -14.63
C ASN A 2 7.67 -29.65 -14.17
N SER A 3 8.85 -29.73 -13.54
CA SER A 3 9.52 -28.55 -12.95
C SER A 3 9.74 -27.43 -13.98
N THR A 4 10.17 -27.77 -15.21
CA THR A 4 10.41 -26.80 -16.30
C THR A 4 9.15 -26.02 -16.69
N GLN A 5 8.00 -26.70 -16.83
CA GLN A 5 6.74 -26.03 -17.18
C GLN A 5 6.27 -25.08 -16.09
N ALA A 6 6.54 -25.38 -14.81
CA ALA A 6 6.25 -24.49 -13.69
C ALA A 6 7.14 -23.24 -13.69
N VAL A 7 8.43 -23.39 -13.99
CA VAL A 7 9.36 -22.27 -14.14
C VAL A 7 8.92 -21.33 -15.27
N GLU A 8 8.61 -21.88 -16.44
CA GLU A 8 8.15 -21.09 -17.59
C GLU A 8 6.85 -20.36 -17.28
N SER A 9 5.90 -21.03 -16.62
CA SER A 9 4.62 -20.43 -16.24
C SER A 9 4.81 -19.25 -15.28
N LEU A 10 5.68 -19.36 -14.29
CA LEU A 10 6.00 -18.29 -13.35
C LEU A 10 6.63 -17.06 -14.03
N ARG A 11 7.57 -17.29 -14.95
CA ARG A 11 8.18 -16.21 -15.74
C ARG A 11 7.17 -15.53 -16.66
N MET A 12 6.29 -16.30 -17.30
CA MET A 12 5.22 -15.74 -18.13
C MET A 12 4.24 -14.89 -17.31
N MET A 13 3.81 -15.36 -16.14
CA MET A 13 2.98 -14.55 -15.24
C MET A 13 3.67 -13.23 -14.88
N LYS A 14 4.97 -13.26 -14.55
CA LYS A 14 5.72 -12.05 -14.24
C LYS A 14 5.76 -11.08 -15.41
N LEU A 15 6.02 -11.57 -16.63
CA LEU A 15 6.03 -10.73 -17.85
C LEU A 15 4.66 -10.10 -18.13
N GLU A 16 3.57 -10.86 -17.99
CA GLU A 16 2.21 -10.35 -18.18
C GLU A 16 1.85 -9.27 -17.15
N ILE A 17 2.29 -9.46 -15.90
CA ILE A 17 2.10 -8.50 -14.82
C ILE A 17 2.87 -7.21 -15.09
N ASP A 18 4.14 -7.32 -15.49
CA ASP A 18 5.00 -6.18 -15.81
C ASP A 18 4.46 -5.37 -16.99
N ALA A 19 3.92 -6.04 -18.00
CA ALA A 19 3.28 -5.41 -19.16
C ALA A 19 2.07 -4.53 -18.79
N LEU A 20 1.43 -4.73 -17.63
CA LEU A 20 0.31 -3.89 -17.16
C LEU A 20 0.71 -2.43 -16.97
N VAL A 21 1.97 -2.19 -16.60
CA VAL A 21 2.48 -0.87 -16.18
C VAL A 21 3.61 -0.36 -17.07
N ALA A 22 4.20 -1.22 -17.92
CA ALA A 22 5.38 -0.90 -18.73
C ALA A 22 5.24 0.38 -19.56
N GLU A 23 4.08 0.59 -20.18
CA GLU A 23 3.84 1.73 -21.09
C GLU A 23 3.42 3.03 -20.38
N ASP A 24 3.16 3.00 -19.06
CA ASP A 24 2.72 4.17 -18.30
C ASP A 24 3.90 4.83 -17.59
N SER A 25 4.42 5.91 -18.19
CA SER A 25 5.62 6.61 -17.70
C SER A 25 5.48 7.14 -16.27
N GLN A 26 4.28 7.53 -15.83
CA GLN A 26 4.05 7.99 -14.47
C GLN A 26 4.06 6.83 -13.48
N LEU A 27 3.52 5.67 -13.85
CA LEU A 27 3.64 4.45 -13.04
C LEU A 27 5.08 3.96 -12.97
N GLN A 28 5.87 4.09 -14.06
CA GLN A 28 7.29 3.76 -14.05
C GLN A 28 8.10 4.69 -13.14
N GLN A 29 7.81 6.00 -13.13
CA GLN A 29 8.41 6.94 -12.19
C GLN A 29 8.04 6.61 -10.74
N LEU A 30 6.78 6.23 -10.50
CA LEU A 30 6.34 5.78 -9.18
C LEU A 30 7.09 4.50 -8.73
N LEU A 31 7.20 3.49 -9.59
CA LEU A 31 7.91 2.25 -9.27
C LEU A 31 9.41 2.50 -9.04
N SER A 32 10.00 3.42 -9.79
CA SER A 32 11.38 3.89 -9.57
C SER A 32 11.52 4.57 -8.20
N TRP A 33 10.58 5.43 -7.84
CA TRP A 33 10.53 6.06 -6.52
C TRP A 33 10.37 5.01 -5.42
N ILE A 34 9.48 4.02 -5.57
CA ILE A 34 9.28 2.92 -4.60
C ILE A 34 10.57 2.13 -4.42
N LYS A 35 11.27 1.79 -5.51
CA LYS A 35 12.57 1.13 -5.48
C LYS A 35 13.56 1.93 -4.64
N LEU A 36 13.74 3.22 -4.93
CA LEU A 36 14.67 4.08 -4.22
C LEU A 36 14.29 4.26 -2.74
N LYS A 37 13.01 4.50 -2.45
CA LYS A 37 12.51 4.66 -1.08
C LYS A 37 12.72 3.39 -0.26
N SER A 38 12.48 2.21 -0.83
CA SER A 38 12.71 0.93 -0.16
C SER A 38 14.17 0.70 0.22
N LEU A 39 15.12 1.26 -0.55
CA LEU A 39 16.56 1.19 -0.26
C LEU A 39 17.00 2.25 0.75
N SER A 40 16.22 3.34 0.90
CA SER A 40 16.56 4.44 1.81
C SER A 40 16.23 4.14 3.28
N VAL A 41 15.37 3.16 3.53
CA VAL A 41 14.97 2.77 4.89
C VAL A 41 15.72 1.54 5.37
N ARG A 42 15.99 1.50 6.68
CA ARG A 42 16.59 0.32 7.32
C ARG A 42 15.46 -0.64 7.69
N SER A 43 15.49 -1.85 7.13
CA SER A 43 14.58 -2.92 7.50
C SER A 43 15.27 -4.27 7.36
N ASP A 44 14.97 -5.20 8.28
CA ASP A 44 15.41 -6.59 8.19
C ASP A 44 14.51 -7.42 7.24
N ASP A 45 13.44 -6.80 6.72
CA ASP A 45 12.55 -7.44 5.75
C ASP A 45 13.18 -7.57 4.36
N LYS A 46 12.72 -8.57 3.60
CA LYS A 46 13.07 -8.72 2.18
C LYS A 46 12.71 -7.44 1.39
N PRO A 47 13.55 -7.00 0.44
CA PRO A 47 13.29 -5.78 -0.35
C PRO A 47 11.92 -5.75 -1.01
N ALA A 48 11.45 -6.88 -1.54
CA ALA A 48 10.12 -7.02 -2.15
C ALA A 48 8.98 -6.66 -1.19
N LYS A 49 9.11 -7.01 0.10
CA LYS A 49 8.13 -6.69 1.14
C LYS A 49 8.10 -5.20 1.44
N VAL A 50 9.27 -4.56 1.53
CA VAL A 50 9.38 -3.11 1.74
C VAL A 50 8.81 -2.34 0.54
N ARG A 51 9.05 -2.81 -0.70
CA ARG A 51 8.43 -2.23 -1.91
C ARG A 51 6.91 -2.40 -1.93
N ALA A 52 6.41 -3.60 -1.57
CA ALA A 52 4.98 -3.86 -1.46
C ALA A 52 4.31 -2.95 -0.41
N PHE A 53 4.99 -2.68 0.71
CA PHE A 53 4.56 -1.73 1.73
C PHE A 53 4.38 -0.34 1.13
N TYR A 54 5.41 0.24 0.50
CA TYR A 54 5.29 1.57 -0.09
C TYR A 54 4.26 1.63 -1.22
N LEU A 55 4.16 0.60 -2.06
CA LEU A 55 3.13 0.54 -3.10
C LEU A 55 1.71 0.60 -2.51
N ALA A 56 1.47 -0.11 -1.40
CA ALA A 56 0.22 -0.06 -0.67
C ALA A 56 -0.04 1.33 -0.06
N VAL A 57 0.99 1.96 0.52
CA VAL A 57 0.93 3.33 1.07
C VAL A 57 0.57 4.34 -0.02
N VAL A 58 1.21 4.31 -1.19
CA VAL A 58 0.86 5.24 -2.29
C VAL A 58 -0.54 4.99 -2.83
N SER A 59 -0.92 3.73 -2.95
CA SER A 59 -2.26 3.34 -3.39
C SER A 59 -3.35 3.85 -2.43
N LEU A 60 -3.04 3.94 -1.13
CA LEU A 60 -3.87 4.54 -0.10
C LEU A 60 -3.95 6.07 -0.23
N LEU A 61 -2.80 6.73 -0.28
CA LEU A 61 -2.68 8.18 -0.04
C LEU A 61 -3.20 9.07 -1.16
N GLY A 62 -3.50 8.50 -2.33
CA GLY A 62 -4.20 9.28 -3.34
C GLY A 62 -5.71 9.41 -3.07
N LEU A 63 -6.52 9.42 -4.13
CA LEU A 63 -7.96 9.70 -4.05
C LEU A 63 -8.73 9.00 -2.91
N PRO A 64 -8.46 7.73 -2.50
CA PRO A 64 -9.20 7.11 -1.41
C PRO A 64 -9.06 7.82 -0.05
N LEU A 65 -7.84 8.16 0.39
CA LEU A 65 -7.62 8.87 1.65
C LEU A 65 -8.09 10.32 1.56
N VAL A 66 -7.71 11.01 0.47
CA VAL A 66 -8.15 12.38 0.18
C VAL A 66 -9.67 12.45 0.24
N ARG A 67 -10.39 11.56 -0.45
CA ARG A 67 -11.85 11.54 -0.44
C ARG A 67 -12.41 11.28 0.96
N ASN A 68 -11.79 10.41 1.77
CA ASN A 68 -12.30 10.13 3.13
C ASN A 68 -12.23 11.36 4.04
N PHE A 69 -11.22 12.21 3.85
CA PHE A 69 -11.04 13.46 4.59
C PHE A 69 -11.57 14.70 3.86
N ASP A 70 -11.97 14.60 2.59
CA ASP A 70 -12.57 15.68 1.80
C ASP A 70 -13.88 16.15 2.46
N PRO A 71 -14.00 17.42 2.86
CA PRO A 71 -15.21 17.98 3.47
C PRO A 71 -16.48 17.75 2.65
N ASN A 72 -16.38 17.62 1.32
CA ASN A 72 -17.52 17.47 0.42
C ASN A 72 -18.06 16.04 0.31
N ARG A 73 -17.35 15.03 0.83
CA ARG A 73 -17.84 13.64 0.77
C ARG A 73 -18.89 13.37 1.85
N ALA A 74 -19.92 12.60 1.48
CA ALA A 74 -20.99 12.17 2.38
C ALA A 74 -20.46 11.58 3.70
N SER A 75 -20.84 12.20 4.83
CA SER A 75 -20.30 11.91 6.17
C SER A 75 -20.51 10.46 6.61
N ALA A 76 -21.53 9.76 6.10
CA ALA A 76 -21.74 8.34 6.38
C ALA A 76 -20.56 7.46 5.90
N LYS A 77 -20.01 7.75 4.71
CA LYS A 77 -18.87 7.01 4.15
C LYS A 77 -17.57 7.32 4.90
N ALA A 78 -17.38 8.57 5.31
CA ALA A 78 -16.21 8.97 6.09
C ALA A 78 -16.20 8.32 7.48
N ARG A 79 -17.35 8.28 8.17
CA ARG A 79 -17.47 7.56 9.45
C ARG A 79 -17.29 6.06 9.33
N GLN A 80 -17.79 5.46 8.25
CA GLN A 80 -17.56 4.03 7.98
C GLN A 80 -16.06 3.75 7.84
N PHE A 81 -15.33 4.57 7.08
CA PHE A 81 -13.88 4.46 7.00
C PHE A 81 -13.21 4.62 8.36
N ALA A 82 -13.51 5.68 9.12
CA ALA A 82 -12.90 5.94 10.42
C ALA A 82 -13.19 4.81 11.43
N THR A 83 -14.40 4.23 11.38
CA THR A 83 -14.76 3.06 12.17
C THR A 83 -13.94 1.84 11.79
N SER A 84 -13.82 1.55 10.48
CA SER A 84 -12.97 0.46 9.99
C SER A 84 -11.52 0.68 10.41
N PHE A 85 -11.02 1.92 10.33
CA PHE A 85 -9.67 2.29 10.73
C PHE A 85 -9.40 2.04 12.21
N ASN A 86 -10.27 2.54 13.10
CA ASN A 86 -10.15 2.30 14.54
C ASN A 86 -10.19 0.80 14.87
N ARG A 87 -11.09 0.04 14.24
CA ARG A 87 -11.21 -1.41 14.47
C ARG A 87 -9.98 -2.18 14.01
N VAL A 88 -9.49 -1.89 12.81
CA VAL A 88 -8.32 -2.59 12.25
C VAL A 88 -7.06 -2.23 13.04
N ARG A 89 -6.96 -0.98 13.56
CA ARG A 89 -5.87 -0.55 14.44
C ARG A 89 -5.80 -1.40 15.70
N GLU A 90 -6.91 -1.58 16.40
CA GLU A 90 -6.97 -2.40 17.62
C GLU A 90 -6.53 -3.84 17.35
N VAL A 91 -7.02 -4.44 16.26
CA VAL A 91 -6.74 -5.84 15.91
C VAL A 91 -5.31 -6.06 15.41
N ALA A 92 -4.76 -5.13 14.66
CA ALA A 92 -3.45 -5.33 14.01
C ALA A 92 -2.26 -4.90 14.86
N LEU A 93 -2.46 -4.15 15.95
CA LEU A 93 -1.48 -4.06 17.02
C LEU A 93 -1.14 -5.47 17.57
N ASP A 94 -2.06 -6.43 17.43
CA ASP A 94 -1.84 -7.85 17.76
C ASP A 94 -1.45 -8.73 16.55
N LEU A 95 -1.72 -8.30 15.31
CA LEU A 95 -1.66 -9.12 14.10
C LEU A 95 -0.90 -8.42 12.96
N GLY A 96 0.42 -8.36 13.09
CA GLY A 96 1.31 -7.83 12.06
C GLY A 96 1.18 -8.56 10.71
N PHE A 97 1.01 -7.77 9.65
CA PHE A 97 1.20 -8.03 8.21
C PHE A 97 0.40 -9.14 7.50
N ASN A 98 -0.04 -10.20 8.17
CA ASN A 98 -0.72 -11.33 7.53
C ASN A 98 -2.14 -11.01 7.02
N LEU A 99 -2.67 -9.82 7.34
CA LEU A 99 -4.05 -9.42 7.06
C LEU A 99 -4.17 -8.30 6.03
N ASN A 100 -3.28 -8.23 5.03
CA ASN A 100 -3.51 -7.32 3.90
C ASN A 100 -4.08 -8.06 2.66
N PRO A 101 -5.35 -8.51 2.66
CA PRO A 101 -6.01 -9.00 1.47
C PRO A 101 -6.54 -7.89 0.55
N ASN A 102 -6.63 -6.63 1.02
CA ASN A 102 -7.36 -5.57 0.32
C ASN A 102 -6.65 -4.22 0.38
N THR A 103 -6.83 -3.39 -0.66
CA THR A 103 -6.44 -1.96 -0.66
C THR A 103 -7.34 -1.09 0.22
N ASP A 104 -7.85 -1.63 1.32
CA ASP A 104 -8.68 -0.88 2.25
C ASP A 104 -7.80 0.10 3.03
N PRO A 105 -8.12 1.41 2.97
CA PRO A 105 -7.35 2.45 3.64
C PRO A 105 -7.02 2.23 5.11
N ALA A 106 -7.90 1.56 5.86
CA ALA A 106 -7.68 1.25 7.27
C ALA A 106 -6.48 0.32 7.48
N TYR A 107 -6.40 -0.76 6.69
CA TYR A 107 -5.36 -1.78 6.81
C TYR A 107 -3.98 -1.23 6.44
N VAL A 108 -3.93 -0.32 5.47
CA VAL A 108 -2.66 0.29 5.07
C VAL A 108 -2.11 1.21 6.17
N LEU A 109 -2.92 2.11 6.72
CA LEU A 109 -2.52 2.99 7.84
C LEU A 109 -2.06 2.19 9.06
N VAL A 110 -2.71 1.06 9.30
CA VAL A 110 -2.38 0.17 10.39
C VAL A 110 -1.08 -0.59 10.14
N SER A 111 -0.80 -0.99 8.91
CA SER A 111 0.47 -1.64 8.56
C SER A 111 1.66 -0.69 8.72
N ILE A 112 1.47 0.63 8.56
CA ILE A 112 2.46 1.67 8.90
C ILE A 112 2.77 1.69 10.40
N LEU A 113 1.76 1.48 11.27
CA LEU A 113 1.95 1.51 12.72
C LEU A 113 2.62 0.25 13.25
N ALA A 114 2.20 -0.90 12.70
CA ALA A 114 2.70 -2.21 13.12
C ALA A 114 4.15 -2.46 12.68
N GLN A 115 4.58 -1.86 11.56
CA GLN A 115 5.91 -2.04 11.02
C GLN A 115 6.77 -0.80 11.23
N ASP A 116 7.94 -0.97 11.82
CA ASP A 116 8.90 0.12 12.02
C ASP A 116 9.73 0.42 10.76
N ILE A 117 9.13 0.24 9.56
CA ILE A 117 9.81 0.39 8.26
C ILE A 117 10.15 1.86 7.98
N ASP A 118 9.21 2.77 8.26
CA ASP A 118 9.40 4.20 8.04
C ASP A 118 9.01 4.97 9.32
N PRO A 119 9.97 5.22 10.24
CA PRO A 119 9.69 5.84 11.53
C PRO A 119 9.06 7.22 11.43
N GLN A 120 9.41 8.01 10.40
CA GLN A 120 8.84 9.34 10.20
C GLN A 120 7.37 9.22 9.77
N LEU A 121 7.07 8.37 8.79
CA LEU A 121 5.69 8.10 8.38
C LEU A 121 4.84 7.54 9.53
N LYS A 122 5.41 6.62 10.31
CA LYS A 122 4.77 6.07 11.51
C LYS A 122 4.43 7.16 12.52
N GLN A 123 5.37 8.04 12.83
CA GLN A 123 5.14 9.17 13.74
C GLN A 123 4.00 10.07 13.24
N THR A 124 3.97 10.38 11.94
CA THR A 124 2.89 11.19 11.35
C THR A 124 1.52 10.51 11.47
N VAL A 125 1.43 9.20 11.22
CA VAL A 125 0.16 8.45 11.41
C VAL A 125 -0.24 8.35 12.88
N GLN A 126 0.71 8.25 13.81
CA GLN A 126 0.43 8.27 15.26
C GLN A 126 -0.17 9.60 15.72
N GLN A 127 0.36 10.71 15.22
CA GLN A 127 -0.18 12.04 15.53
C GLN A 127 -1.60 12.21 14.97
N LEU A 128 -1.87 11.75 13.74
CA LEU A 128 -3.22 11.72 13.15
C LEU A 128 -4.20 10.98 14.07
N ILE A 129 -3.80 9.83 14.60
CA ILE A 129 -4.63 9.02 15.50
C ILE A 129 -4.93 9.75 16.80
N ALA A 130 -3.93 10.41 17.39
CA ALA A 130 -4.09 11.12 18.65
C ALA A 130 -5.10 12.28 18.56
N GLU A 131 -5.23 12.88 17.37
CA GLU A 131 -6.17 13.98 17.11
C GLU A 131 -7.54 13.52 16.61
N LEU A 132 -7.68 12.26 16.17
CA LEU A 132 -8.90 11.76 15.53
C LEU A 132 -10.01 11.50 16.56
N PRO A 133 -11.13 12.25 16.53
CA PRO A 133 -12.25 12.00 17.45
C PRO A 133 -12.94 10.67 17.14
N ASP A 134 -13.58 10.05 18.13
CA ASP A 134 -14.29 8.79 17.88
C ASP A 134 -15.50 9.02 16.94
N PRO A 135 -15.56 8.37 15.77
CA PRO A 135 -16.62 8.64 14.79
C PRO A 135 -18.00 8.10 15.20
N LYS A 136 -18.09 7.23 16.20
CA LYS A 136 -19.34 6.69 16.75
C LYS A 136 -19.80 7.49 17.96
N GLU A 137 -18.91 7.72 18.92
CA GLU A 137 -19.23 8.38 20.19
C GLU A 137 -19.20 9.91 20.06
N GLU A 138 -18.34 10.46 19.20
CA GLU A 138 -18.07 11.89 19.06
C GLU A 138 -18.38 12.41 17.65
N ARG A 139 -19.49 11.97 17.07
CA ARG A 139 -19.86 12.22 15.67
C ARG A 139 -19.75 13.68 15.20
N GLU A 140 -20.20 14.64 16.01
CA GLU A 140 -20.13 16.06 15.65
C GLU A 140 -18.68 16.57 15.66
N LYS A 141 -17.91 16.23 16.71
CA LYS A 141 -16.49 16.59 16.81
C LYS A 141 -15.68 15.97 15.67
N PHE A 142 -15.95 14.72 15.32
CA PHE A 142 -15.33 14.05 14.18
C PHE A 142 -15.57 14.82 12.89
N GLU A 143 -16.82 15.28 12.65
CA GLU A 143 -17.13 15.99 11.41
C GLU A 143 -16.53 17.39 11.37
N THR A 144 -16.52 18.12 12.50
CA THR A 144 -15.81 19.39 12.62
C THR A 144 -14.32 19.19 12.36
N TRP A 145 -13.69 18.25 13.06
CA TRP A 145 -12.26 17.94 12.91
C TRP A 145 -11.91 17.58 11.46
N ARG A 146 -12.75 16.77 10.80
CA ARG A 146 -12.55 16.38 9.41
C ARG A 146 -12.59 17.57 8.47
N GLN A 147 -13.55 18.49 8.68
CA GLN A 147 -13.69 19.70 7.86
C GLN A 147 -12.54 20.68 8.05
N THR A 148 -11.99 20.78 9.27
CA THR A 148 -10.94 21.75 9.59
C THR A 148 -9.54 21.23 9.34
N ASN A 149 -9.26 19.95 9.64
CA ASN A 149 -7.91 19.41 9.69
C ASN A 149 -7.65 18.31 8.65
N GLY A 150 -8.69 17.73 8.06
CA GLY A 150 -8.57 16.53 7.22
C GLY A 150 -7.65 16.71 6.01
N LEU A 151 -7.76 17.83 5.29
CA LEU A 151 -6.91 18.13 4.14
C LEU A 151 -5.46 18.45 4.54
N GLU A 152 -5.25 19.12 5.67
CA GLU A 152 -3.91 19.38 6.21
C GLU A 152 -3.22 18.06 6.57
N TRP A 153 -3.95 17.12 7.14
CA TRP A 153 -3.45 15.78 7.45
C TRP A 153 -3.03 14.98 6.22
N VAL A 154 -3.82 15.08 5.14
CA VAL A 154 -3.44 14.49 3.85
C VAL A 154 -2.15 15.13 3.34
N ALA A 155 -2.02 16.46 3.42
CA ALA A 155 -0.82 17.18 2.99
C ALA A 155 0.43 16.78 3.79
N LYS A 156 0.32 16.62 5.11
CA LYS A 156 1.41 16.13 5.98
C LYS A 156 1.89 14.73 5.57
N LEU A 157 0.95 13.82 5.28
CA LEU A 157 1.29 12.46 4.84
C LEU A 157 1.96 12.44 3.47
N THR A 158 1.53 13.31 2.53
CA THR A 158 2.17 13.43 1.22
C THR A 158 3.56 14.05 1.30
N ASP A 159 3.75 15.04 2.17
CA ASP A 159 5.04 15.72 2.39
C ASP A 159 6.10 14.76 2.95
N VAL A 160 5.75 13.97 3.97
CA VAL A 160 6.66 12.98 4.57
C VAL A 160 7.14 11.92 3.56
N LEU A 161 6.30 11.59 2.59
CA LEU A 161 6.68 10.67 1.53
C LEU A 161 7.37 11.36 0.36
N GLY A 162 7.26 12.68 0.23
CA GLY A 162 7.75 13.43 -0.92
C GLY A 162 7.09 12.96 -2.23
N ILE A 163 5.81 12.60 -2.18
CA ILE A 163 5.06 12.11 -3.35
C ILE A 163 4.03 13.15 -3.78
N ASP A 164 4.17 13.63 -5.01
CA ASP A 164 3.20 14.52 -5.66
C ASP A 164 2.50 13.85 -6.85
N PHE A 165 2.49 12.50 -6.90
CA PHE A 165 1.88 11.79 -8.02
C PHE A 165 0.35 11.81 -7.92
N GLN A 166 -0.26 12.80 -8.57
CA GLN A 166 -1.69 12.83 -8.86
C GLN A 166 -2.02 11.74 -9.90
N LEU A 167 -2.26 10.52 -9.42
CA LEU A 167 -2.65 9.39 -10.27
C LEU A 167 -4.12 9.54 -10.71
N SER A 168 -4.38 9.33 -12.00
CA SER A 168 -5.72 9.21 -12.57
C SER A 168 -6.46 7.96 -12.06
N ASP A 169 -7.79 7.94 -12.18
CA ASP A 169 -8.58 6.75 -11.82
C ASP A 169 -8.12 5.50 -12.58
N LYS A 170 -7.76 5.64 -13.87
CA LYS A 170 -7.23 4.54 -14.69
C LYS A 170 -5.91 4.00 -14.12
N GLN A 171 -4.96 4.88 -13.81
CA GLN A 171 -3.67 4.49 -13.22
C GLN A 171 -3.84 3.81 -11.85
N ARG A 172 -4.82 4.23 -11.05
CA ARG A 172 -5.12 3.60 -9.76
C ARG A 172 -5.65 2.19 -9.94
N GLU A 173 -6.56 1.97 -10.89
CA GLU A 173 -7.04 0.62 -11.18
C GLU A 173 -5.93 -0.27 -11.74
N LEU A 174 -5.05 0.28 -12.59
CA LEU A 174 -3.86 -0.45 -13.04
C LEU A 174 -2.94 -0.82 -11.88
N LEU A 175 -2.64 0.09 -10.95
CA LEU A 175 -1.82 -0.21 -9.77
C LEU A 175 -2.46 -1.25 -8.84
N LYS A 176 -3.78 -1.19 -8.63
CA LYS A 176 -4.50 -2.20 -7.84
C LYS A 176 -4.37 -3.58 -8.46
N ARG A 177 -4.53 -3.67 -9.79
CA ARG A 177 -4.38 -4.91 -10.52
C ARG A 177 -2.94 -5.40 -10.48
N TYR A 178 -1.97 -4.54 -10.76
CA TYR A 178 -0.55 -4.84 -10.66
C TYR A 178 -0.16 -5.36 -9.27
N TYR A 179 -0.66 -4.73 -8.19
CA TYR A 179 -0.45 -5.21 -6.82
C TYR A 179 -1.06 -6.60 -6.60
N SER A 180 -2.32 -6.79 -7.00
CA SER A 180 -3.06 -8.04 -6.79
C SER A 180 -2.43 -9.20 -7.56
N ASP A 181 -2.03 -8.98 -8.80
CA ASP A 181 -1.45 -10.01 -9.65
C ASP A 181 -0.03 -10.39 -9.17
N ASN A 182 0.79 -9.42 -8.72
CA ASN A 182 2.08 -9.71 -8.07
C ASN A 182 1.90 -10.49 -6.76
N LYS A 183 0.84 -10.23 -6.00
CA LYS A 183 0.53 -11.00 -4.80
C LYS A 183 0.17 -12.45 -5.14
N LEU A 184 -0.67 -12.66 -6.14
CA LEU A 184 -1.01 -14.00 -6.63
C LEU A 184 0.23 -14.74 -7.13
N LEU A 185 1.12 -14.05 -7.85
CA LEU A 185 2.41 -14.61 -8.27
C LEU A 185 3.25 -15.07 -7.06
N LEU A 186 3.32 -14.26 -6.00
CA LEU A 186 4.03 -14.63 -4.77
C LEU A 186 3.38 -15.80 -4.04
N GLU A 187 2.05 -15.84 -3.95
CA GLU A 187 1.31 -16.98 -3.38
C GLU A 187 1.57 -18.27 -4.18
N TYR A 188 1.54 -18.17 -5.50
CA TYR A 188 1.85 -19.29 -6.38
C TYR A 188 3.31 -19.73 -6.22
N LEU A 189 4.27 -18.79 -6.19
CA LEU A 189 5.68 -19.07 -5.93
C LEU A 189 5.90 -19.82 -4.60
N ASN A 190 5.13 -19.49 -3.56
CA ASN A 190 5.19 -20.16 -2.26
C ASN A 190 4.53 -21.54 -2.26
N SER A 191 3.59 -21.80 -3.17
CA SER A 191 2.92 -23.10 -3.29
C SER A 191 3.76 -24.16 -4.04
N VAL A 192 4.73 -23.74 -4.86
CA VAL A 192 5.56 -24.66 -5.65
C VAL A 192 6.79 -25.10 -4.85
N SER A 193 6.81 -26.35 -4.41
CA SER A 193 7.88 -26.92 -3.56
C SER A 193 9.20 -27.23 -4.28
N ASN A 194 9.20 -27.35 -5.61
CA ASN A 194 10.33 -27.84 -6.40
C ASN A 194 11.07 -26.73 -7.19
N LEU A 195 11.00 -25.48 -6.73
CA LEU A 195 11.72 -24.36 -7.36
C LEU A 195 13.15 -24.24 -6.81
N THR A 196 14.09 -23.87 -7.67
CA THR A 196 15.45 -23.57 -7.23
C THR A 196 15.46 -22.27 -6.41
N PRO A 197 16.36 -22.14 -5.41
CA PRO A 197 16.51 -20.89 -4.67
C PRO A 197 16.81 -19.69 -5.58
N THR A 198 17.57 -19.90 -6.64
CA THR A 198 17.93 -18.87 -7.63
C THR A 198 16.71 -18.32 -8.35
N LEU A 199 15.82 -19.18 -8.84
CA LEU A 199 14.61 -18.73 -9.53
C LEU A 199 13.63 -18.02 -8.58
N ARG A 200 13.54 -18.50 -7.34
CA ARG A 200 12.75 -17.83 -6.30
C ARG A 200 13.27 -16.42 -6.07
N ALA A 201 14.58 -16.25 -5.92
CA ALA A 201 15.21 -14.94 -5.78
C ALA A 201 14.98 -14.07 -7.03
N GLU A 202 15.16 -14.60 -8.24
CA GLU A 202 14.91 -13.91 -9.52
C GLU A 202 13.52 -13.27 -9.56
N ILE A 203 12.48 -14.04 -9.20
CA ILE A 203 11.10 -13.55 -9.22
C ILE A 203 10.83 -12.61 -8.05
N GLU A 204 11.18 -12.99 -6.81
CA GLU A 204 10.93 -12.17 -5.61
C GLU A 204 11.62 -10.81 -5.69
N GLU A 205 12.89 -10.78 -6.08
CA GLU A 205 13.66 -9.55 -6.22
C GLU A 205 13.15 -8.67 -7.37
N GLY A 206 12.53 -9.28 -8.39
CA GLY A 206 11.89 -8.58 -9.51
C GLY A 206 10.51 -7.97 -9.20
N LEU A 207 9.89 -8.27 -8.05
CA LEU A 207 8.56 -7.76 -7.71
C LEU A 207 8.58 -6.24 -7.43
N PHE A 208 7.59 -5.52 -7.97
CA PHE A 208 7.36 -4.09 -7.73
C PHE A 208 8.55 -3.19 -8.12
N LEU A 209 9.23 -3.52 -9.23
CA LEU A 209 10.31 -2.72 -9.80
C LEU A 209 9.82 -1.99 -11.06
N PRO A 210 10.48 -0.87 -11.44
CA PRO A 210 10.30 -0.31 -12.76
C PRO A 210 10.70 -1.33 -13.83
N ILE A 211 10.06 -1.25 -14.98
CA ILE A 211 10.31 -2.07 -16.16
C ILE A 211 11.29 -1.29 -17.03
N ASP A 212 12.46 -1.88 -17.26
CA ASP A 212 13.48 -1.35 -18.17
C ASP A 212 13.25 -1.83 -19.61
#